data_AF-A0A831PL55-F1
#
_entry.id   AF-A0A831PL55-F1
#
_cell.length_a   1.000
_cell.length_b   1.000
_cell.length_c   1.000
_cell.angle_alpha   90.00
_cell.angle_beta   90.00
_cell.angle_gamma   90.00
#
_symmetry.space_group_name_H-M   'P 1'
#
loop_
_entity.id
_entity.type
_entity.pdbx_description
1 polymer ?
#
loop_
_entity_poly.entity_id
_entity_poly.type
_entity_poly.pdbx_seq_one_letter_code
_entity_poly.pdbx_strand_id
1 'polypeptide(L)'
;MKKSMLFIATCLLALSLSAQFSATMVYTMSGKTVNFKIFSDVNRYRYEFNENGQEVAVISQNETGDFYMLMPQQKMAIKAKANSQMSMSTDPLKQYEHFAGEGATEVIIGEESINGHPCVKKELRNIQKNEFGESNQHLFTVWYSEEFNFPLKMVNHIDGTSSSGMEVKDIKAWTPDEASFSIPEGFTIMDQAMMMPER
;
A
#
# COMPACT_ATOMS: atom_id res chain seq x y z
N MET A 1 -31.02 25.66 51.65
CA MET A 1 -30.32 26.04 50.40
C MET A 1 -29.76 24.76 49.77
N LYS A 2 -30.50 24.14 48.83
CA LYS A 2 -30.06 22.90 48.17
C LYS A 2 -29.21 23.28 46.96
N LYS A 3 -27.92 22.96 46.99
CA LYS A 3 -27.00 23.18 45.87
C LYS A 3 -27.35 22.17 44.77
N SER A 4 -27.86 22.66 43.65
CA SER A 4 -28.07 21.86 42.44
C SER A 4 -26.71 21.61 41.81
N MET A 5 -26.28 20.35 41.77
CA MET A 5 -25.02 19.92 41.17
C MET A 5 -25.32 19.58 39.71
N LEU A 6 -24.94 20.48 38.80
CA LEU A 6 -25.10 20.30 37.36
C LEU A 6 -24.02 19.31 36.88
N PHE A 7 -24.41 18.07 36.59
CA PHE A 7 -23.55 17.08 35.94
C PHE A 7 -23.44 17.42 34.46
N ILE A 8 -22.33 18.05 34.05
CA ILE A 8 -21.99 18.23 32.63
C ILE A 8 -21.44 16.90 32.15
N ALA A 9 -22.27 16.14 31.45
CA ALA A 9 -21.86 14.93 30.75
C ALA A 9 -21.09 15.35 29.48
N THR A 10 -19.76 15.39 29.58
CA THR A 10 -18.88 15.56 28.42
C THR A 10 -18.98 14.32 27.55
N CYS A 11 -19.81 14.39 26.52
CA CYS A 11 -19.91 13.36 25.50
C CYS A 11 -18.59 13.37 24.69
N LEU A 12 -17.65 12.49 25.06
CA LEU A 12 -16.52 12.13 24.21
C LEU A 12 -17.09 11.48 22.95
N LEU A 13 -17.34 12.27 21.92
CA LEU A 13 -17.50 11.79 20.56
C LEU A 13 -16.20 11.05 20.23
N ALA A 14 -16.23 9.74 20.36
CA ALA A 14 -15.25 8.88 19.72
C ALA A 14 -15.43 9.11 18.22
N LEU A 15 -14.64 10.04 17.67
CA LEU A 15 -14.38 10.08 16.25
C LEU A 15 -13.80 8.71 15.93
N SER A 16 -14.63 7.84 15.36
CA SER A 16 -14.16 6.64 14.68
C SER A 16 -13.21 7.15 13.60
N LEU A 17 -11.92 7.14 13.89
CA LEU A 17 -10.87 7.48 12.96
C LEU A 17 -10.92 6.37 11.91
N SER A 18 -11.69 6.65 10.85
CA SER A 18 -11.82 5.74 9.74
C SER A 18 -10.44 5.70 9.09
N ALA A 19 -9.83 4.52 8.97
CA ALA A 19 -8.56 4.31 8.26
C ALA A 19 -8.66 4.57 6.74
N GLN A 20 -9.77 5.18 6.29
CA GLN A 20 -10.02 5.63 4.93
C GLN A 20 -9.31 6.96 4.69
N PHE A 21 -8.46 7.01 3.67
CA PHE A 21 -7.67 8.20 3.38
C PHE A 21 -7.44 8.40 1.89
N SER A 22 -7.11 9.63 1.55
CA SER A 22 -6.45 9.97 0.29
C SER A 22 -5.09 10.62 0.57
N ALA A 23 -4.12 10.40 -0.30
CA ALA A 23 -2.76 10.87 -0.10
C ALA A 23 -1.98 10.97 -1.43
N THR A 24 -0.76 11.48 -1.35
CA THR A 24 0.25 11.40 -2.41
C THR A 24 1.36 10.45 -1.96
N MET A 25 1.69 9.43 -2.75
CA MET A 25 2.88 8.60 -2.55
C MET A 25 3.97 8.97 -3.53
N VAL A 26 5.13 9.33 -3.01
CA VAL A 26 6.36 9.50 -3.78
C VAL A 26 7.07 8.15 -3.78
N TYR A 27 7.09 7.48 -4.93
CA TYR A 27 7.76 6.19 -5.09
C TYR A 27 8.98 6.34 -5.98
N THR A 28 10.13 5.88 -5.51
CA THR A 28 11.39 5.90 -6.25
C THR A 28 11.87 4.47 -6.46
N MET A 29 12.19 4.12 -7.71
CA MET A 29 12.75 2.83 -8.08
C MET A 29 13.76 3.03 -9.21
N SER A 30 14.96 2.44 -9.07
CA SER A 30 16.04 2.52 -10.07
C SER A 30 16.36 3.96 -10.52
N GLY A 31 16.32 4.92 -9.59
CA GLY A 31 16.59 6.34 -9.84
C GLY A 31 15.46 7.10 -10.54
N LYS A 32 14.31 6.47 -10.83
CA LYS A 32 13.11 7.14 -11.33
C LYS A 32 12.13 7.36 -10.19
N THR A 33 11.56 8.56 -10.12
CA THR A 33 10.53 8.90 -9.14
C THR A 33 9.20 9.09 -9.84
N VAL A 34 8.15 8.46 -9.32
CA VAL A 34 6.77 8.57 -9.79
C VAL A 34 5.90 8.97 -8.60
N ASN A 35 4.99 9.91 -8.82
CA ASN A 35 4.02 10.33 -7.82
C ASN A 35 2.69 9.65 -8.08
N PHE A 36 2.18 8.96 -7.07
CA PHE A 36 0.89 8.28 -7.08
C PHE A 36 -0.10 9.08 -6.24
N LYS A 37 -1.34 9.23 -6.70
CA LYS A 37 -2.45 9.54 -5.81
C LYS A 37 -2.97 8.25 -5.22
N ILE A 38 -3.19 8.20 -3.91
CA ILE A 38 -3.74 7.05 -3.22
C ILE A 38 -5.17 7.38 -2.79
N PHE A 39 -6.05 6.40 -2.93
CA PHE A 39 -7.36 6.35 -2.29
C PHE A 39 -7.48 4.98 -1.61
N SER A 40 -7.70 4.96 -0.31
CA SER A 40 -7.79 3.71 0.47
C SER A 40 -9.09 3.71 1.25
N ASP A 41 -9.75 2.55 1.27
CA ASP A 41 -10.88 2.28 2.16
C ASP A 41 -10.62 1.18 3.20
N VAL A 42 -9.34 0.93 3.50
CA VAL A 42 -8.84 -0.18 4.33
C VAL A 42 -8.77 -1.52 3.59
N ASN A 43 -9.87 -1.93 2.95
CA ASN A 43 -9.97 -3.24 2.30
C ASN A 43 -9.49 -3.23 0.85
N ARG A 44 -9.55 -2.05 0.23
CA ARG A 44 -9.18 -1.79 -1.16
C ARG A 44 -8.37 -0.52 -1.19
N TYR A 45 -7.51 -0.43 -2.19
CA TYR A 45 -6.90 0.85 -2.52
C TYR A 45 -6.80 1.00 -4.02
N ARG A 46 -6.74 2.25 -4.43
CA ARG A 46 -6.53 2.70 -5.79
C ARG A 46 -5.31 3.59 -5.81
N TYR A 47 -4.40 3.33 -6.73
CA TYR A 47 -3.40 4.33 -7.09
C TYR A 47 -3.65 4.89 -8.48
N GLU A 48 -3.36 6.17 -8.65
CA GLU A 48 -3.38 6.83 -9.95
C GLU A 48 -2.06 7.54 -10.19
N PHE A 49 -1.49 7.33 -11.37
CA PHE A 49 -0.22 7.95 -11.76
C PHE A 49 -0.17 8.14 -13.26
N ASN A 50 0.83 8.89 -13.71
CA ASN A 50 1.10 9.08 -15.14
C ASN A 50 2.40 8.36 -15.49
N GLU A 51 2.35 7.52 -16.51
CA GLU A 51 3.52 6.86 -17.07
C GLU A 51 3.67 7.29 -18.54
N ASN A 52 4.74 8.03 -18.84
CA ASN A 52 5.06 8.50 -20.20
C ASN A 52 3.89 9.21 -20.91
N GLY A 53 3.12 10.03 -20.19
CA GLY A 53 1.97 10.75 -20.73
C GLY A 53 0.67 9.95 -20.79
N GLN A 54 0.67 8.68 -20.37
CA GLN A 54 -0.53 7.86 -20.23
C GLN A 54 -0.98 7.83 -18.78
N GLU A 55 -2.28 8.02 -18.52
CA GLU A 55 -2.79 7.83 -17.16
C GLU A 55 -2.95 6.33 -16.91
N VAL A 56 -2.48 5.90 -15.75
CA VAL A 56 -2.63 4.53 -15.29
C VAL A 56 -3.29 4.60 -13.93
N ALA A 57 -4.24 3.70 -13.70
CA ALA A 57 -4.75 3.45 -12.36
C ALA A 57 -4.57 1.99 -12.01
N VAL A 58 -4.26 1.70 -10.76
CA VAL A 58 -4.27 0.35 -10.22
C VAL A 58 -5.32 0.25 -9.13
N ILE A 59 -6.02 -0.86 -9.07
CA ILE A 59 -6.98 -1.18 -8.01
C ILE A 59 -6.55 -2.52 -7.40
N SER A 60 -6.23 -2.52 -6.12
CA SER A 60 -6.00 -3.73 -5.34
C SER A 60 -7.21 -4.03 -4.48
N GLN A 61 -7.69 -5.28 -4.55
CA GLN A 61 -8.74 -5.79 -3.67
C GLN A 61 -8.13 -6.82 -2.72
N ASN A 62 -7.92 -6.42 -1.46
CA ASN A 62 -7.15 -7.25 -0.53
C ASN A 62 -7.90 -8.54 -0.16
N GLU A 63 -9.23 -8.52 -0.05
CA GLU A 63 -10.03 -9.70 0.31
C GLU A 63 -10.04 -10.78 -0.78
N THR A 64 -10.11 -10.39 -2.05
CA THR A 64 -10.18 -11.34 -3.18
C THR A 64 -8.80 -11.69 -3.74
N GLY A 65 -7.77 -10.90 -3.40
CA GLY A 65 -6.44 -10.99 -3.97
C GLY A 65 -6.39 -10.63 -5.46
N ASP A 66 -7.43 -9.94 -5.97
CA ASP A 66 -7.47 -9.46 -7.35
C ASP A 66 -6.77 -8.09 -7.45
N PHE A 67 -6.02 -7.92 -8.53
CA PHE A 67 -5.32 -6.70 -8.88
C PHE A 67 -5.72 -6.28 -10.29
N TYR A 68 -6.04 -5.02 -10.50
CA TYR A 68 -6.45 -4.49 -11.80
C TYR A 68 -5.58 -3.31 -12.19
N MET A 69 -5.00 -3.36 -13.40
CA MET A 69 -4.33 -2.22 -14.01
C MET A 69 -5.21 -1.65 -15.11
N LEU A 70 -5.64 -0.40 -14.95
CA LEU A 70 -6.53 0.31 -15.84
C LEU A 70 -5.72 1.26 -16.72
N MET A 71 -6.02 1.25 -18.02
CA MET A 71 -5.50 2.17 -19.03
C MET A 71 -6.69 2.94 -19.62
N PRO A 72 -7.11 4.05 -19.00
CA PRO A 72 -8.38 4.70 -19.34
C PRO A 72 -8.47 5.21 -20.77
N GLN A 73 -7.36 5.71 -21.34
CA GLN A 73 -7.32 6.17 -22.72
C GLN A 73 -7.64 5.05 -23.73
N GLN A 74 -7.33 3.81 -23.36
CA GLN A 74 -7.56 2.62 -24.19
C GLN A 74 -8.88 1.93 -23.85
N LYS A 75 -9.57 2.34 -22.78
CA LYS A 75 -10.70 1.62 -22.18
C LYS A 75 -10.37 0.15 -21.96
N MET A 76 -9.20 -0.11 -21.39
CA MET A 76 -8.72 -1.45 -21.12
C MET A 76 -8.37 -1.61 -19.64
N ALA A 77 -8.61 -2.80 -19.11
CA ALA A 77 -8.13 -3.22 -17.81
C ALA A 77 -7.45 -4.58 -17.93
N ILE A 78 -6.31 -4.75 -17.27
CA ILE A 78 -5.66 -6.04 -17.10
C ILE A 78 -5.96 -6.54 -15.69
N LYS A 79 -6.59 -7.71 -15.59
CA LYS A 79 -6.79 -8.44 -14.34
C LYS A 79 -5.57 -9.32 -14.07
N ALA A 80 -5.05 -9.24 -12.85
CA ALA A 80 -3.94 -10.02 -12.34
C ALA A 80 -4.22 -10.48 -10.91
N LYS A 81 -3.35 -11.32 -10.37
CA LYS A 81 -3.31 -11.62 -8.94
C LYS A 81 -2.40 -10.66 -8.19
N ALA A 82 -2.73 -10.38 -6.94
CA ALA A 82 -2.00 -9.46 -6.06
C ALA A 82 -0.52 -9.85 -5.87
N ASN A 83 -0.17 -11.13 -6.01
CA ASN A 83 1.19 -11.65 -5.94
C ASN A 83 1.82 -11.94 -7.32
N SER A 84 1.24 -11.46 -8.42
CA SER A 84 1.80 -11.68 -9.74
C SER A 84 3.04 -10.80 -9.98
N GLN A 85 3.87 -11.17 -10.94
CA GLN A 85 5.01 -10.34 -11.33
C GLN A 85 4.58 -8.92 -11.77
N MET A 86 3.39 -8.80 -12.38
CA MET A 86 2.84 -7.51 -12.81
C MET A 86 2.54 -6.62 -11.61
N SER A 87 1.77 -7.11 -10.63
CA SER A 87 1.41 -6.33 -9.45
C SER A 87 2.66 -5.89 -8.67
N MET A 88 3.61 -6.81 -8.44
CA MET A 88 4.85 -6.52 -7.72
C MET A 88 5.76 -5.52 -8.44
N SER A 89 5.70 -5.45 -9.78
CA SER A 89 6.49 -4.50 -10.56
C SER A 89 5.92 -3.09 -10.56
N THR A 90 4.61 -2.95 -10.30
CA THR A 90 3.91 -1.66 -10.34
C THR A 90 3.67 -1.09 -8.94
N ASP A 91 3.53 -1.97 -7.95
CA ASP A 91 3.08 -1.62 -6.61
C ASP A 91 4.11 -2.06 -5.55
N PRO A 92 4.78 -1.10 -4.86
CA PRO A 92 5.77 -1.44 -3.85
C PRO A 92 5.18 -2.19 -2.65
N LEU A 93 3.90 -1.98 -2.32
CA LEU A 93 3.23 -2.69 -1.24
C LEU A 93 3.05 -4.17 -1.60
N LYS A 94 2.66 -4.48 -2.84
CA LYS A 94 2.49 -5.86 -3.30
C LYS A 94 3.82 -6.61 -3.32
N GLN A 95 4.92 -5.93 -3.65
CA GLN A 95 6.24 -6.52 -3.54
C GLN A 95 6.60 -6.89 -2.10
N TYR A 96 6.37 -5.99 -1.14
CA TYR A 96 6.60 -6.28 0.29
C TYR A 96 5.73 -7.43 0.79
N GLU A 97 4.43 -7.39 0.50
CA GLU A 97 3.47 -8.42 0.91
C GLU A 97 3.85 -9.79 0.36
N HIS A 98 4.36 -9.85 -0.87
CA HIS A 98 4.85 -11.10 -1.46
C HIS A 98 5.99 -11.70 -0.64
N PHE A 99 7.05 -10.94 -0.36
CA PHE A 99 8.18 -11.45 0.44
C PHE A 99 7.76 -11.83 1.86
N ALA A 100 6.87 -11.05 2.48
CA ALA A 100 6.32 -11.40 3.79
C ALA A 100 5.52 -12.71 3.74
N GLY A 101 4.73 -12.91 2.69
CA GLY A 101 3.97 -14.14 2.45
C GLY A 101 4.82 -15.37 2.13
N GLU A 102 6.01 -15.20 1.54
CA GLU A 102 6.95 -16.28 1.23
C GLU A 102 7.80 -16.74 2.44
N GLY A 103 7.52 -16.22 3.63
CA GLY A 103 8.15 -16.66 4.87
C GLY A 103 9.32 -15.79 5.34
N ALA A 104 9.49 -14.59 4.78
CA ALA A 104 10.37 -13.60 5.40
C ALA A 104 9.84 -13.20 6.78
N THR A 105 10.75 -12.90 7.70
CA THR A 105 10.45 -12.57 9.08
C THR A 105 10.30 -11.06 9.26
N GLU A 106 9.15 -10.61 9.79
CA GLU A 106 8.98 -9.24 10.28
C GLU A 106 9.61 -9.08 11.67
N VAL A 107 10.45 -8.07 11.84
CA VAL A 107 11.06 -7.71 13.12
C VAL A 107 10.70 -6.27 13.46
N ILE A 108 10.02 -6.05 14.59
CA ILE A 108 9.76 -4.69 15.09
C ILE A 108 11.08 -4.13 15.64
N ILE A 109 11.48 -2.96 15.14
CA ILE A 109 12.75 -2.32 15.52
C ILE A 109 12.54 -0.98 16.24
N GLY A 110 11.29 -0.53 16.39
CA GLY A 110 10.95 0.63 17.19
C GLY A 110 9.69 1.34 16.70
N GLU A 111 9.56 2.60 17.10
CA GLU A 111 8.48 3.50 16.72
C GLU A 111 9.08 4.82 16.21
N GLU A 112 8.50 5.38 15.16
CA GLU A 112 8.96 6.63 14.55
C GLU A 112 7.78 7.31 13.87
N SER A 113 7.66 8.64 14.00
CA SER A 113 6.61 9.39 13.33
C SER A 113 6.98 9.72 11.89
N ILE A 114 6.09 9.43 10.94
CA ILE A 114 6.21 9.83 9.53
C ILE A 114 5.15 10.90 9.26
N ASN A 115 5.58 12.08 8.85
CA ASN A 115 4.69 13.21 8.53
C ASN A 115 3.69 13.55 9.65
N GLY A 116 4.12 13.40 10.91
CA GLY A 116 3.29 13.66 12.10
C GLY A 116 2.42 12.47 12.55
N HIS A 117 2.42 11.35 11.82
CA HIS A 117 1.66 10.16 12.17
C HIS A 117 2.55 9.11 12.85
N PRO A 118 2.15 8.56 14.02
CA PRO A 118 2.90 7.51 14.68
C PRO A 118 2.93 6.25 13.80
N CYS A 119 4.11 5.66 13.64
CA CYS A 119 4.28 4.41 12.91
C CYS A 119 5.11 3.41 13.72
N VAL A 120 4.74 2.14 13.62
CA VAL A 120 5.59 1.03 14.04
C VAL A 120 6.64 0.81 12.95
N LYS A 121 7.90 0.89 13.32
CA LYS A 121 9.03 0.65 12.42
C LYS A 121 9.42 -0.82 12.46
N LYS A 122 9.43 -1.45 11.30
CA LYS A 122 9.70 -2.88 11.11
C LYS A 122 10.77 -3.09 10.05
N GLU A 123 11.48 -4.22 10.16
CA GLU A 123 12.31 -4.76 9.10
C GLU A 123 11.71 -6.08 8.60
N LEU A 124 11.76 -6.29 7.29
CA LEU A 124 11.49 -7.58 6.68
C LEU A 124 12.82 -8.24 6.34
N ARG A 125 13.08 -9.43 6.90
CA ARG A 125 14.35 -10.14 6.75
C ARG A 125 14.12 -11.55 6.24
N ASN A 126 14.87 -11.94 5.20
CA ASN A 126 14.93 -13.33 4.76
C ASN A 126 16.04 -14.03 5.56
N ILE A 127 15.62 -14.75 6.60
CA ILE A 127 16.51 -15.49 7.50
C ILE A 127 16.45 -16.96 7.10
N GLN A 128 17.52 -17.47 6.50
CA GLN A 128 17.64 -18.87 6.12
C GLN A 128 18.78 -19.52 6.90
N LYS A 129 18.50 -20.66 7.52
CA LYS A 129 19.49 -21.44 8.26
C LYS A 129 19.64 -22.80 7.60
N ASN A 130 20.86 -23.12 7.17
CA ASN A 130 21.20 -24.42 6.59
C ASN A 130 22.50 -24.96 7.21
N GLU A 131 22.95 -26.11 6.72
CA GLU A 131 24.18 -26.77 7.19
C GLU A 131 25.47 -25.96 6.96
N PHE A 132 25.40 -24.93 6.10
CA PHE A 132 26.52 -24.05 5.77
C PHE A 132 26.51 -22.71 6.53
N GLY A 133 25.47 -22.44 7.34
CA GLY A 133 25.37 -21.24 8.17
C GLY A 133 24.00 -20.58 8.14
N GLU A 134 23.96 -19.34 8.62
CA GLU A 134 22.77 -18.48 8.62
C GLU A 134 22.96 -17.35 7.60
N SER A 135 22.05 -17.26 6.63
CA SER A 135 21.87 -16.10 5.77
C SER A 135 20.80 -15.20 6.38
N ASN A 136 21.08 -13.90 6.47
CA ASN A 136 20.13 -12.91 6.95
C ASN A 136 20.14 -11.70 6.02
N GLN A 137 19.29 -11.75 5.00
CA GLN A 137 19.15 -10.68 4.03
C GLN A 137 18.09 -9.68 4.51
N HIS A 138 18.45 -8.40 4.59
CA HIS A 138 17.50 -7.32 4.84
C HIS A 138 16.78 -6.99 3.54
N LEU A 139 15.47 -7.20 3.48
CA LEU A 139 14.65 -6.96 2.30
C LEU A 139 14.03 -5.56 2.32
N PHE A 140 13.36 -5.19 3.41
CA PHE A 140 12.67 -3.91 3.54
C PHE A 140 12.81 -3.33 4.94
N THR A 141 12.80 -2.00 5.03
CA THR A 141 12.40 -1.28 6.25
C THR A 141 11.07 -0.61 6.01
N VAL A 142 10.11 -0.77 6.91
CA VAL A 142 8.73 -0.30 6.76
C VAL A 142 8.31 0.49 7.99
N TRP A 143 7.66 1.63 7.76
CA TRP A 143 7.00 2.41 8.80
C TRP A 143 5.50 2.26 8.61
N TYR A 144 4.90 1.42 9.43
CA TYR A 144 3.51 1.04 9.32
C TYR A 144 2.64 1.88 10.25
N SER A 145 1.64 2.56 9.70
CA SER A 145 0.67 3.30 10.50
C SER A 145 -0.54 2.42 10.82
N GLU A 146 -0.76 2.16 12.10
CA GLU A 146 -1.96 1.47 12.58
C GLU A 146 -3.23 2.30 12.36
N GLU A 147 -3.10 3.64 12.41
CA GLU A 147 -4.19 4.60 12.13
C GLU A 147 -4.78 4.41 10.72
N PHE A 148 -3.93 4.15 9.72
CA PHE A 148 -4.35 4.02 8.32
C PHE A 148 -4.36 2.57 7.81
N ASN A 149 -3.94 1.62 8.64
CA ASN A 149 -3.70 0.23 8.21
C ASN A 149 -2.84 0.15 6.94
N PHE A 150 -1.83 1.02 6.83
CA PHE A 150 -1.07 1.24 5.61
C PHE A 150 0.37 1.71 5.91
N PRO A 151 1.38 1.28 5.14
CA PRO A 151 2.74 1.78 5.31
C PRO A 151 2.88 3.21 4.79
N LEU A 152 3.33 4.11 5.65
CA LEU A 152 3.58 5.51 5.29
C LEU A 152 4.97 5.74 4.71
N LYS A 153 5.88 4.80 4.94
CA LYS A 153 7.21 4.80 4.34
C LYS A 153 7.72 3.38 4.18
N MET A 154 8.41 3.13 3.08
CA MET A 154 9.14 1.90 2.83
C MET A 154 10.49 2.21 2.21
N VAL A 155 11.52 1.47 2.61
CA VAL A 155 12.82 1.44 1.94
C VAL A 155 13.04 0.01 1.46
N ASN A 156 13.32 -0.14 0.18
CA ASN A 156 13.67 -1.41 -0.45
C ASN A 156 15.20 -1.57 -0.42
N HIS A 157 15.68 -2.68 0.14
CA HIS A 157 17.11 -3.00 0.25
C HIS A 157 17.57 -4.07 -0.74
N ILE A 158 16.66 -4.62 -1.54
CA ILE A 158 16.92 -5.74 -2.48
C ILE A 158 17.79 -5.27 -3.64
N ASP A 159 17.54 -4.07 -4.17
CA ASP A 159 18.26 -3.53 -5.34
C ASP A 159 19.63 -2.91 -4.99
N GLY A 160 20.00 -2.90 -3.70
CA GLY A 160 21.26 -2.36 -3.21
C GLY A 160 21.37 -0.85 -3.28
N THR A 161 20.31 -0.13 -3.65
CA THR A 161 20.28 1.34 -3.70
C THR A 161 19.48 1.90 -2.53
N SER A 162 20.10 2.78 -1.74
CA SER A 162 19.46 3.37 -0.55
C SER A 162 18.31 4.34 -0.85
N SER A 163 18.06 4.65 -2.12
CA SER A 163 16.99 5.55 -2.57
C SER A 163 15.73 4.83 -3.07
N SER A 164 15.73 3.50 -3.13
CA SER A 164 14.58 2.73 -3.57
C SER A 164 13.55 2.59 -2.45
N GLY A 165 12.28 2.90 -2.74
CA GLY A 165 11.22 2.89 -1.74
C GLY A 165 10.17 3.96 -1.94
N MET A 166 9.26 4.09 -0.98
CA MET A 166 8.11 4.99 -1.07
C MET A 166 7.91 5.80 0.21
N GLU A 167 7.32 6.98 0.09
CA GLU A 167 6.87 7.80 1.21
C GLU A 167 5.53 8.45 0.90
N VAL A 168 4.57 8.31 1.83
CA VAL A 168 3.21 8.83 1.73
C VAL A 168 3.12 10.20 2.42
N LYS A 169 2.56 11.18 1.71
CA LYS A 169 2.45 12.60 2.09
C LYS A 169 1.03 13.10 1.85
N ASP A 170 0.74 14.28 2.40
CA ASP A 170 -0.53 15.00 2.19
C ASP A 170 -1.77 14.15 2.52
N ILE A 171 -1.67 13.32 3.58
CA ILE A 171 -2.73 12.40 3.99
C ILE A 171 -3.93 13.21 4.48
N LYS A 172 -5.11 12.85 3.98
CA LYS A 172 -6.38 13.50 4.29
C LYS A 172 -7.44 12.44 4.50
N ALA A 173 -8.31 12.67 5.48
CA ALA A 173 -9.55 11.90 5.61
C ALA A 173 -10.33 11.96 4.30
N TRP A 174 -10.88 10.82 3.90
CA TRP A 174 -11.61 10.68 2.66
C TRP A 174 -12.81 9.76 2.88
N THR A 175 -13.93 10.08 2.21
CA THR A 175 -15.12 9.24 2.19
C THR A 175 -15.11 8.45 0.88
N PRO A 176 -14.95 7.12 0.92
CA PRO A 176 -14.94 6.28 -0.26
C PRO A 176 -16.20 6.37 -1.11
N ASP A 177 -16.00 6.42 -2.43
CA ASP A 177 -17.02 6.12 -3.43
C ASP A 177 -16.70 4.75 -4.03
N GLU A 178 -17.67 3.82 -4.01
CA GLU A 178 -17.56 2.47 -4.58
C GLU A 178 -17.09 2.48 -6.05
N ALA A 179 -17.45 3.52 -6.81
CA ALA A 179 -16.99 3.67 -8.18
C ALA A 179 -15.46 3.84 -8.30
N SER A 180 -14.79 4.33 -7.26
CA SER A 180 -13.32 4.49 -7.22
C SER A 180 -12.59 3.15 -7.31
N PHE A 181 -13.20 2.09 -6.78
CA PHE A 181 -12.63 0.74 -6.71
C PHE A 181 -13.25 -0.23 -7.72
N SER A 182 -14.02 0.31 -8.66
CA SER A 182 -14.67 -0.45 -9.71
C SER A 182 -14.00 -0.17 -11.06
N ILE A 183 -14.08 -1.14 -11.97
CA ILE A 183 -13.67 -0.93 -13.35
C ILE A 183 -14.79 -0.13 -14.05
N PRO A 184 -14.48 0.99 -14.72
CA PRO A 184 -15.51 1.79 -15.37
C PRO A 184 -16.23 1.02 -16.49
N GLU A 185 -17.48 1.40 -16.74
CA GLU A 185 -18.27 0.81 -17.83
C GLU A 185 -17.60 1.02 -19.20
N GLY A 186 -17.70 0.02 -20.07
CA GLY A 186 -17.14 0.04 -21.42
C GLY A 186 -15.65 -0.31 -21.48
N PHE A 187 -15.03 -0.70 -20.37
CA PHE A 187 -13.68 -1.25 -20.37
C PHE A 187 -13.68 -2.70 -20.84
N THR A 188 -12.71 -3.05 -21.69
CA THR A 188 -12.39 -4.43 -22.00
C THR A 188 -11.44 -4.98 -20.95
N ILE A 189 -11.83 -6.06 -20.27
CA ILE A 189 -11.00 -6.72 -19.26
C ILE A 189 -10.25 -7.87 -19.91
N MET A 190 -8.92 -7.85 -19.79
CA MET A 190 -8.03 -8.93 -20.22
C MET A 190 -7.46 -9.63 -18.99
N ASP A 191 -7.49 -10.95 -18.96
CA ASP A 191 -6.87 -11.73 -17.88
C ASP A 191 -5.38 -11.95 -18.19
N GLN A 192 -4.50 -11.56 -17.27
CA GLN A 192 -3.05 -11.75 -17.40
C GLN A 192 -2.69 -13.21 -17.68
N ALA A 193 -3.34 -14.16 -17.00
CA ALA A 193 -3.05 -15.59 -17.15
C ALA A 193 -3.33 -16.10 -18.58
N MET A 194 -4.28 -15.47 -19.29
CA MET A 194 -4.58 -15.81 -20.68
C MET A 194 -3.58 -15.16 -21.66
N MET A 195 -2.99 -14.03 -21.31
CA MET A 195 -2.01 -13.32 -22.16
C MET A 195 -0.59 -13.87 -22.02
N MET A 196 -0.23 -14.34 -20.84
CA MET A 196 1.09 -14.88 -20.52
C MET A 196 0.91 -16.18 -19.73
N PRO A 197 0.73 -17.32 -20.40
CA PRO A 197 0.63 -18.60 -19.71
C PRO A 197 1.92 -18.84 -18.94
N GLU A 198 1.82 -19.09 -17.63
CA GLU A 198 2.95 -19.58 -16.84
C GLU A 198 3.44 -20.89 -17.50
N ARG A 199 4.75 -20.95 -17.81
CA ARG A 199 5.38 -22.13 -18.42
C ARG A 199 5.67 -23.20 -17.38
#